data_AF-A0A1H4DN39-F1
#
_entry.id   AF-A0A1H4DN39-F1
#
_cell.length_a   1.000
_cell.length_b   1.000
_cell.length_c   1.000
_cell.angle_alpha   90.00
_cell.angle_beta   90.00
_cell.angle_gamma   90.00
#
_symmetry.space_group_name_H-M   'P 1'
#
loop_
_entity.id
_entity.type
_entity.pdbx_description
1 polymer ?
#
loop_
_entity_poly.entity_id
_entity_poly.type
_entity_poly.pdbx_seq_one_letter_code
_entity_poly.pdbx_strand_id
1 'polypeptide(L)'
;MVVLEPGYTPIGYVQATLPRGQGYAEIAWVIGRKWQGKGYATRAVRLLVEHLEQRGVQALVAHIHPCHDASQAIARSLGMHRTDTVVDGEQRWQRCLENNKPLPAN
;
A
#
# COMPACT_ATOMS: atom_id res chain seq x y z
N MET A 1 -11.55 2.12 -4.90
CA MET A 1 -12.23 1.07 -5.69
C MET A 1 -11.46 0.87 -6.98
N VAL A 2 -11.12 -0.36 -7.37
CA VAL A 2 -10.41 -0.62 -8.64
C VAL A 2 -11.42 -0.96 -9.71
N VAL A 3 -11.57 -0.09 -10.72
CA VAL A 3 -12.48 -0.27 -11.86
C VAL A 3 -11.70 -0.02 -13.15
N LEU A 4 -11.87 -0.90 -14.14
CA LEU A 4 -11.36 -0.73 -15.49
C LEU A 4 -12.42 -1.14 -16.52
N GLU A 5 -12.87 -0.14 -17.30
CA GLU A 5 -13.61 -0.17 -18.59
C GLU A 5 -15.06 -0.72 -18.59
N PRO A 6 -15.93 -0.28 -19.55
CA PRO A 6 -17.37 -0.10 -19.31
C PRO A 6 -18.14 -1.43 -19.27
N GLY A 7 -18.84 -1.65 -18.15
CA GLY A 7 -19.52 -2.91 -17.78
C GLY A 7 -19.37 -3.29 -16.29
N TYR A 8 -18.57 -2.52 -15.53
CA TYR A 8 -18.45 -2.49 -14.06
C TYR A 8 -18.56 -3.84 -13.32
N THR A 9 -17.58 -4.73 -13.47
CA THR A 9 -17.34 -5.78 -12.47
C THR A 9 -16.33 -5.27 -11.44
N PRO A 10 -16.68 -5.13 -10.14
CA PRO A 10 -15.70 -4.81 -9.12
C PRO A 10 -14.69 -5.96 -9.00
N ILE A 11 -13.41 -5.65 -9.18
CA ILE A 11 -12.32 -6.65 -9.15
C ILE A 11 -11.50 -6.60 -7.87
N GLY A 12 -11.75 -5.60 -7.02
CA GLY A 12 -11.06 -5.40 -5.75
C GLY A 12 -11.05 -3.94 -5.28
N TYR A 13 -10.24 -3.67 -4.26
CA TYR A 13 -10.09 -2.36 -3.66
C TYR A 13 -8.64 -2.05 -3.27
N VAL A 14 -8.38 -0.76 -3.16
CA VAL A 14 -7.22 -0.17 -2.49
C VAL A 14 -7.78 0.85 -1.50
N GLN A 15 -7.16 0.94 -0.34
CA GLN A 15 -7.57 1.85 0.74
C GLN A 15 -6.35 2.48 1.39
N ALA A 16 -6.57 3.67 1.96
CA ALA A 16 -5.62 4.35 2.82
C ALA A 16 -6.32 4.84 4.08
N THR A 17 -5.74 4.52 5.23
CA THR A 17 -6.13 5.06 6.53
C THR A 17 -5.09 6.09 6.94
N LEU A 18 -5.53 7.28 7.37
CA LEU A 18 -4.65 8.35 7.81
C LEU A 18 -4.85 8.57 9.31
N PRO A 19 -3.97 8.03 10.17
CA PRO A 19 -3.99 8.34 11.59
C PRO A 19 -3.78 9.84 11.82
N ARG A 20 -4.67 10.47 12.61
CA ARG A 20 -4.62 11.92 12.85
C ARG A 20 -3.29 12.31 13.48
N GLY A 21 -2.63 13.30 12.90
CA GLY A 21 -1.40 13.91 13.44
C GLY A 21 -0.11 13.09 13.26
N GLN A 22 -0.15 11.94 12.58
CA GLN A 22 1.03 11.06 12.47
C GLN A 22 1.84 11.23 11.18
N GLY A 23 1.35 12.00 10.20
CA GLY A 23 2.07 12.28 8.95
C GLY A 23 2.20 11.11 7.98
N TYR A 24 1.83 9.89 8.37
CA TYR A 24 1.85 8.71 7.50
C TYR A 24 0.44 8.21 7.12
N ALA A 25 0.37 7.41 6.07
CA ALA A 25 -0.82 6.68 5.67
C ALA A 25 -0.58 5.17 5.71
N GLU A 26 -1.53 4.43 6.26
CA GLU A 26 -1.57 2.97 6.20
C GLU A 26 -2.33 2.55 4.96
N ILE A 27 -1.68 1.85 4.05
CA ILE A 27 -2.25 1.41 2.78
C ILE A 27 -2.51 -0.08 2.78
N ALA A 28 -3.65 -0.47 2.20
CA ALA A 28 -4.03 -1.87 2.03
C ALA A 28 -4.70 -2.08 0.67
N TRP A 29 -4.61 -3.29 0.14
CA TRP A 29 -5.20 -3.65 -1.14
C TRP A 29 -5.64 -5.11 -1.19
N VAL A 30 -6.73 -5.36 -1.90
CA VAL A 30 -7.24 -6.70 -2.20
C VAL A 30 -7.70 -6.72 -3.65
N ILE A 31 -7.19 -7.67 -4.43
CA ILE A 31 -7.68 -7.97 -5.79
C ILE A 31 -8.12 -9.43 -5.84
N GLY A 32 -9.29 -9.67 -6.44
CA GLY A 32 -9.84 -11.00 -6.62
C GLY A 32 -8.89 -11.92 -7.40
N ARG A 33 -8.76 -13.17 -6.97
CA ARG A 33 -7.78 -14.14 -7.50
C ARG A 33 -7.73 -14.22 -9.03
N LYS A 34 -8.90 -14.21 -9.70
CA LYS A 34 -9.01 -14.26 -11.18
C LYS A 34 -8.37 -13.08 -11.92
N TRP A 35 -8.06 -12.00 -11.20
CA TRP A 35 -7.50 -10.76 -11.74
C TRP A 35 -6.07 -10.49 -11.24
N GLN A 36 -5.51 -11.38 -10.42
CA GLN A 36 -4.13 -11.29 -9.98
C GLN A 36 -3.16 -11.57 -11.15
N GLY A 37 -1.91 -11.10 -11.04
CA GLY A 37 -0.90 -11.26 -12.09
C GLY A 37 -1.07 -10.36 -13.32
N LYS A 38 -2.14 -9.56 -13.40
CA LYS A 38 -2.44 -8.64 -14.52
C LYS A 38 -2.04 -7.17 -14.27
N GLY A 39 -1.37 -6.89 -13.15
CA GLY A 39 -0.90 -5.54 -12.81
C GLY A 39 -1.98 -4.56 -12.29
N TYR A 40 -3.25 -4.97 -12.18
CA TYR A 40 -4.33 -4.10 -11.70
C TYR A 40 -4.09 -3.56 -10.28
N ALA A 41 -3.62 -4.42 -9.37
CA ALA A 41 -3.29 -4.02 -8.01
C ALA A 41 -2.22 -2.93 -8.02
N THR A 42 -1.10 -3.18 -8.71
CA THR A 42 0.02 -2.23 -8.81
C THR A 42 -0.42 -0.89 -9.38
N ARG A 43 -1.21 -0.88 -10.46
CA ARG A 43 -1.72 0.37 -11.04
C ARG A 43 -2.60 1.14 -10.07
N ALA A 44 -3.54 0.45 -9.41
CA ALA A 44 -4.44 1.08 -8.45
C ALA A 44 -3.70 1.62 -7.21
N VAL A 45 -2.74 0.86 -6.69
CA VAL A 45 -1.97 1.30 -5.52
C VAL A 45 -1.04 2.46 -5.87
N ARG A 46 -0.44 2.48 -7.06
CA ARG A 46 0.36 3.64 -7.52
C ARG A 46 -0.46 4.92 -7.59
N LEU A 47 -1.66 4.87 -8.16
CA LEU A 47 -2.57 6.02 -8.19
C LEU A 47 -2.97 6.47 -6.78
N LEU A 48 -3.18 5.53 -5.87
CA LEU A 48 -3.45 5.86 -4.47
C LEU A 48 -2.23 6.56 -3.82
N VAL A 49 -1.02 6.05 -4.05
CA VAL A 49 0.21 6.64 -3.49
C VAL A 49 0.44 8.05 -4.02
N GLU A 50 0.33 8.26 -5.33
CA GLU A 50 0.47 9.59 -5.94
C GLU A 50 -0.52 10.60 -5.33
N HIS A 51 -1.77 10.17 -5.11
CA HIS A 51 -2.78 11.00 -4.45
C HIS A 51 -2.45 11.31 -2.99
N LEU A 52 -1.83 10.38 -2.26
CA LEU A 52 -1.37 10.61 -0.88
C LEU A 52 -0.17 11.56 -0.83
N GLU A 53 0.78 11.40 -1.76
CA GLU A 53 1.93 12.31 -1.92
C GLU A 53 1.44 13.75 -2.15
N GLN A 54 0.47 13.96 -3.06
CA GLN A 54 -0.13 15.27 -3.32
C GLN A 54 -0.87 15.87 -2.11
N ARG A 55 -1.33 15.03 -1.17
CA ARG A 55 -1.95 15.47 0.08
C ARG A 55 -0.97 15.74 1.21
N GLY A 56 0.34 15.65 0.94
CA GLY A 56 1.39 15.91 1.92
C GLY A 56 1.60 14.76 2.91
N VAL A 57 1.21 13.54 2.56
CA VAL A 57 1.57 12.35 3.35
C VAL A 57 3.08 12.14 3.25
N GLN A 58 3.74 12.02 4.39
CA GLN A 58 5.18 11.94 4.52
C GLN A 58 5.71 10.51 4.43
N ALA A 59 4.87 9.52 4.73
CA ALA A 59 5.26 8.12 4.76
C ALA A 59 4.09 7.18 4.48
N LEU A 60 4.43 6.01 3.95
CA LEU A 60 3.51 4.90 3.72
C LEU A 60 3.87 3.75 4.64
N VAL A 61 2.84 3.10 5.16
CA VAL A 61 2.94 1.87 5.94
C VAL A 61 1.99 0.83 5.34
N ALA A 62 2.43 -0.42 5.24
CA ALA A 62 1.57 -1.55 4.89
C ALA A 62 1.89 -2.73 5.80
N HIS A 63 0.86 -3.44 6.24
CA HIS A 63 1.02 -4.71 6.95
C HIS A 63 0.76 -5.84 5.96
N ILE A 64 1.72 -6.75 5.84
CA ILE A 64 1.67 -7.83 4.85
C ILE A 64 2.09 -9.13 5.49
N HIS A 65 1.20 -10.12 5.44
CA HIS A 65 1.52 -11.48 5.87
C HIS A 65 2.77 -12.05 5.15
N PRO A 66 3.72 -12.69 5.86
CA PRO A 66 4.96 -13.25 5.30
C PRO A 66 4.76 -14.27 4.18
N CYS A 67 3.58 -14.91 4.10
CA CYS A 67 3.23 -15.87 3.04
C CYS A 67 2.51 -15.24 1.83
N HIS A 68 2.31 -13.92 1.78
CA HIS A 68 1.62 -13.24 0.68
C HIS A 68 2.60 -12.65 -0.35
N ASP A 69 3.25 -13.49 -1.15
CA ASP A 69 4.26 -13.09 -2.14
C ASP A 69 3.77 -12.02 -3.12
N ALA A 70 2.52 -12.11 -3.58
CA ALA A 70 1.94 -11.12 -4.49
C ALA A 70 1.85 -9.71 -3.86
N SER A 71 1.46 -9.63 -2.58
CA SER A 71 1.42 -8.36 -1.85
C SER A 71 2.84 -7.83 -1.59
N GLN A 72 3.77 -8.72 -1.26
CA GLN A 72 5.18 -8.33 -1.06
C GLN A 72 5.81 -7.81 -2.37
N ALA A 73 5.46 -8.39 -3.52
CA ALA A 73 5.89 -7.89 -4.82
C ALA A 73 5.34 -6.48 -5.10
N ILE A 74 4.08 -6.22 -4.75
CA ILE A 74 3.48 -4.89 -4.86
C ILE A 74 4.22 -3.90 -3.95
N ALA A 75 4.45 -4.23 -2.67
CA ALA A 75 5.18 -3.38 -1.74
C ALA A 75 6.60 -3.03 -2.25
N ARG A 76 7.34 -4.03 -2.77
CA ARG A 76 8.64 -3.81 -3.42
C ARG A 76 8.53 -2.89 -4.63
N SER A 77 7.51 -3.07 -5.48
CA SER A 77 7.29 -2.25 -6.67
C SER A 77 6.95 -0.78 -6.37
N LEU A 78 6.55 -0.50 -5.13
CA LEU A 78 6.31 0.83 -4.60
C LEU A 78 7.55 1.42 -3.91
N GLY A 79 8.67 0.69 -3.87
CA GLY A 79 9.88 1.10 -3.16
C GLY A 79 9.75 1.00 -1.63
N MET A 80 8.82 0.19 -1.11
CA MET A 80 8.73 -0.07 0.32
C MET A 80 9.77 -1.09 0.75
N HIS A 81 10.30 -0.93 1.96
CA HIS A 81 11.17 -1.90 2.62
C HIS A 81 10.47 -2.59 3.77
N ARG A 82 10.85 -3.85 4.02
CA ARG A 82 10.46 -4.59 5.21
C ARG A 82 11.11 -3.96 6.43
N THR A 83 10.39 -4.00 7.54
CA THR A 83 10.93 -3.70 8.86
C THR A 83 11.03 -4.97 9.69
N ASP A 84 11.70 -4.88 10.83
CA ASP A 84 11.75 -5.94 11.83
C ASP A 84 10.46 -5.99 12.67
N THR A 85 9.53 -5.05 12.48
CA THR A 85 8.26 -4.99 13.18
C THR A 85 7.26 -5.96 12.56
N VAL A 86 6.68 -6.81 13.42
CA VAL A 86 5.57 -7.71 13.10
C VAL A 86 4.40 -7.36 14.00
N VAL A 87 3.22 -7.16 13.41
CA VAL A 87 1.97 -6.86 14.12
C VAL A 87 0.97 -7.92 13.71
N ASP A 88 0.41 -8.67 14.68
CA ASP A 88 -0.57 -9.75 14.44
C ASP A 88 -0.12 -10.79 13.39
N GLY A 89 1.18 -11.08 13.33
CA GLY A 89 1.77 -12.00 12.35
C GLY A 89 2.02 -11.39 10.97
N GLU A 90 1.67 -10.12 10.75
CA GLU A 90 1.95 -9.39 9.52
C GLU A 90 3.23 -8.56 9.64
N GLN A 91 4.09 -8.65 8.64
CA GLN A 91 5.31 -7.85 8.59
C GLN A 91 4.97 -6.43 8.17
N ARG A 92 5.45 -5.44 8.92
CA ARG A 92 5.32 -4.03 8.56
C ARG A 92 6.32 -3.68 7.46
N TRP A 93 5.80 -3.10 6.40
CA TRP A 93 6.54 -2.48 5.31
C TRP A 93 6.36 -0.98 5.40
N GLN A 94 7.41 -0.22 5.05
CA GLN A 94 7.34 1.23 5.06
C GLN A 94 8.08 1.85 3.88
N ARG A 95 7.67 3.05 3.49
CA ARG A 95 8.40 3.92 2.56
C ARG A 95 8.29 5.36 3.03
N CYS A 96 9.42 6.05 3.10
CA CYS A 96 9.42 7.49 3.28
C CYS A 96 9.11 8.18 1.93
N LEU A 97 8.15 9.10 1.93
CA LEU A 97 7.76 9.91 0.77
C LEU A 97 8.38 11.31 0.86
N GLU A 98 8.67 11.78 2.08
CA GLU A 98 9.50 12.96 2.26
C GLU A 98 10.96 12.62 1.97
N ASN A 99 11.59 13.44 1.13
CA ASN A 99 13.04 13.51 1.09
C ASN A 99 13.49 14.10 2.43
N ASN A 100 13.79 13.23 3.40
CA ASN A 100 14.51 13.48 4.65
C ASN A 100 13.68 13.81 5.92
N LYS A 101 12.99 12.81 6.47
CA LYS A 101 12.90 12.60 7.94
C LYS A 101 12.57 11.11 8.24
N PRO A 102 13.24 10.47 9.22
CA PRO A 102 12.85 9.12 9.64
C PRO A 102 11.52 9.15 10.40
N LEU A 103 10.65 8.17 10.10
CA LEU A 103 9.42 7.90 10.84
C LEU A 103 9.74 7.71 12.34
N PRO A 104 8.92 8.28 13.26
CA PRO A 104 9.09 8.00 14.68
C PRO A 104 8.87 6.50 14.94
N ALA A 105 9.83 5.88 15.64
CA ALA A 105 9.68 4.53 16.16
C ALA A 105 8.55 4.53 17.19
N ASN A 106 7.58 3.65 16.98
CA ASN A 106 6.48 3.40 17.91
C ASN A 106 6.92 2.36 18.94
#